data_AF-A0A125W6X1-F1
#
_entry.id   AF-A0A125W6X1-F1
#
_cell.length_a   1.000
_cell.length_b   1.000
_cell.length_c   1.000
_cell.angle_alpha   90.00
_cell.angle_beta   90.00
_cell.angle_gamma   90.00
#
_symmetry.space_group_name_H-M   'P 1'
#
loop_
_entity.id
_entity.type
_entity.pdbx_description
1 polymer ?
#
loop_
_entity_poly.entity_id
_entity_poly.type
_entity_poly.pdbx_seq_one_letter_code
_entity_poly.pdbx_strand_id
1 'polypeptide(L)'
;LLLHNYTDFIGGGAVYFNINAKHYYVNDKSKELMDFYKNIASQNNVFFEKLESINDNWKLITDISEKHSEELLQIFYDFYSDNLDERQLSNMLFQFVLHNIKEFNGLLTSDFNVAIEDFINILKRTLLRRYKRMKELSKESGVLKETDIKDNIEASLIAG
;
A
#
# COMPACT_ATOMS: atom_id res chain seq x y z
N LEU A 1 26.06 -25.26 30.32
CA LEU A 1 25.99 -24.06 29.45
C LEU A 1 24.53 -23.69 29.25
N LEU A 2 24.07 -22.64 29.95
CA LEU A 2 22.81 -21.96 29.61
C LEU A 2 23.12 -21.09 28.40
N LEU A 3 22.73 -21.53 27.20
CA LEU A 3 22.78 -20.66 26.02
C LEU A 3 21.74 -19.55 26.20
N HIS A 4 22.21 -18.36 26.55
CA HIS A 4 21.47 -17.12 26.42
C HIS A 4 21.79 -16.56 25.03
N ASN A 5 20.80 -16.47 24.15
CA ASN A 5 21.00 -15.86 22.83
C ASN A 5 20.69 -14.37 22.93
N TYR A 6 21.74 -13.57 22.74
CA TYR A 6 21.68 -12.12 22.59
C TYR A 6 21.80 -11.81 21.10
N THR A 7 20.76 -11.24 20.50
CA THR A 7 20.89 -10.62 19.19
C THR A 7 20.96 -9.11 19.40
N ASP A 8 22.10 -8.49 19.12
CA ASP A 8 22.26 -7.04 19.24
C ASP A 8 21.30 -6.27 18.31
N PHE A 9 20.83 -6.94 17.26
CA PHE A 9 19.80 -6.49 16.32
C PHE A 9 18.93 -7.69 15.92
N ILE A 10 17.64 -7.66 16.26
CA ILE A 10 16.71 -8.74 15.90
C ILE A 10 16.35 -8.70 14.42
N GLY A 11 16.26 -7.51 13.81
CA GLY A 11 15.76 -7.36 12.44
C GLY A 11 14.43 -8.11 12.25
N GLY A 12 14.33 -8.94 11.21
CA GLY A 12 13.15 -9.78 10.95
C GLY A 12 12.99 -11.02 11.87
N GLY A 13 13.88 -11.23 12.84
CA GLY A 13 13.75 -12.30 13.83
C GLY A 13 14.11 -13.72 13.33
N ALA A 14 14.68 -13.86 12.14
CA ALA A 14 14.97 -15.17 11.54
C ALA A 14 15.80 -16.10 12.45
N VAL A 15 16.82 -15.56 13.13
CA VAL A 15 17.63 -16.34 14.10
C VAL A 15 16.83 -16.61 15.37
N TYR A 16 16.14 -15.59 15.90
CA TYR A 16 15.32 -15.69 17.11
C TYR A 16 14.27 -16.81 17.01
N PHE A 17 13.58 -16.95 15.87
CA PHE A 17 12.54 -17.95 15.67
C PHE A 17 13.04 -19.36 15.35
N ASN A 18 14.31 -19.51 14.95
CA ASN A 18 14.88 -20.80 14.52
C ASN A 18 15.82 -21.45 15.54
N ILE A 19 16.08 -20.80 16.67
CA ILE A 19 16.93 -21.35 17.74
C ILE A 19 16.05 -21.77 18.93
N ASN A 20 16.40 -22.88 19.55
CA ASN A 20 15.80 -23.30 20.82
C ASN A 20 16.71 -22.87 21.98
N ALA A 21 16.24 -21.93 22.80
CA ALA A 21 16.99 -21.40 23.94
C ALA A 21 16.12 -21.40 25.19
N LYS A 22 16.76 -21.47 26.37
CA LYS A 22 16.04 -21.39 27.65
C LYS A 22 15.57 -19.97 27.95
N HIS A 23 16.30 -18.97 27.46
CA HIS A 23 15.99 -17.55 27.61
C HIS A 23 16.34 -16.82 26.32
N TYR A 24 15.46 -15.90 25.93
CA TYR A 24 15.63 -15.06 24.76
C TYR A 24 15.68 -13.59 25.18
N TYR A 25 16.54 -12.82 24.54
CA TYR A 25 16.61 -11.38 24.70
C TYR A 25 16.58 -10.75 23.32
N VAL A 26 15.66 -9.81 23.13
CA VAL A 26 15.45 -9.09 21.87
C VAL A 26 15.91 -7.66 22.05
N ASN A 27 16.74 -7.18 21.14
CA ASN A 27 17.15 -5.79 21.07
C ASN A 27 17.23 -5.33 19.61
N ASP A 28 16.93 -4.07 19.37
CA ASP A 28 17.11 -3.40 18.09
C ASP A 28 17.25 -1.90 18.30
N LYS A 29 17.97 -1.22 17.39
CA LYS A 29 18.06 0.24 17.39
C LYS A 29 16.72 0.87 16.97
N SER A 30 15.95 0.19 16.12
CA SER A 30 14.64 0.69 15.69
C SER A 30 13.63 0.59 16.82
N LYS A 31 13.25 1.74 17.38
CA LYS A 31 12.20 1.82 18.40
C LYS A 31 10.88 1.26 17.87
N GLU A 32 10.53 1.57 16.62
CA GLU A 32 9.30 1.10 15.98
C GLU A 32 9.26 -0.42 15.89
N LEU A 33 10.38 -1.05 15.51
CA LEU A 33 10.49 -2.51 15.44
C LEU A 33 10.41 -3.14 16.83
N MET A 34 11.06 -2.54 17.83
CA MET A 34 10.97 -3.00 19.21
C MET A 34 9.55 -2.89 19.76
N ASP A 35 8.85 -1.80 19.45
CA ASP A 35 7.47 -1.61 19.88
C ASP A 35 6.51 -2.56 19.14
N PHE A 36 6.76 -2.86 17.86
CA PHE A 36 6.05 -3.91 17.11
C PHE A 36 6.17 -5.27 17.80
N TYR A 37 7.40 -5.73 18.09
CA TYR A 37 7.60 -7.01 18.77
C TYR A 37 7.01 -7.04 20.18
N LYS A 38 7.05 -5.93 20.92
CA LYS A 38 6.40 -5.82 22.24
C LYS A 38 4.88 -5.99 22.12
N ASN A 39 4.23 -5.34 21.15
CA ASN A 39 2.79 -5.47 20.96
C ASN A 39 2.35 -6.91 20.64
N ILE A 40 3.17 -7.63 19.85
CA ILE A 40 2.95 -9.07 19.60
C ILE A 40 3.14 -9.88 20.89
N ALA A 41 4.25 -9.66 21.60
CA ALA A 41 4.57 -10.41 22.81
C ALA A 41 3.53 -10.18 23.93
N SER A 42 2.99 -8.97 24.05
CA SER A 42 1.96 -8.62 25.03
C SER A 42 0.54 -8.95 24.61
N GLN A 43 0.35 -9.55 23.42
CA GLN A 43 -0.97 -9.86 22.87
C GLN A 43 -1.90 -8.62 22.84
N ASN A 44 -1.39 -7.47 22.37
CA ASN A 44 -2.14 -6.23 22.41
C ASN A 44 -3.33 -6.26 21.42
N ASN A 45 -4.55 -6.43 21.94
CA ASN A 45 -5.78 -6.47 21.13
C ASN A 45 -5.96 -5.25 20.23
N VAL A 46 -5.70 -4.03 20.71
CA VAL A 46 -5.84 -2.81 19.90
C VAL A 46 -4.87 -2.85 18.73
N PHE A 47 -3.66 -3.37 18.92
CA PHE A 47 -2.70 -3.53 17.84
C PHE A 47 -3.19 -4.55 16.80
N PHE A 48 -3.72 -5.71 17.22
CA PHE A 48 -4.26 -6.70 16.30
C PHE A 48 -5.51 -6.22 15.55
N GLU A 49 -6.43 -5.55 16.23
CA GLU A 49 -7.60 -4.91 15.60
C GLU A 49 -7.18 -3.90 14.51
N LYS A 50 -6.10 -3.14 14.74
CA LYS A 50 -5.55 -2.24 13.72
C LYS A 50 -4.91 -3.00 12.55
N LEU A 51 -4.22 -4.12 12.79
CA LEU A 51 -3.69 -4.97 11.72
C LEU A 51 -4.82 -5.58 10.88
N GLU A 52 -5.89 -6.06 11.51
CA GLU A 52 -7.08 -6.57 10.82
C GLU A 52 -7.74 -5.47 9.98
N SER A 53 -7.89 -4.26 10.53
CA SER A 53 -8.41 -3.11 9.80
C SER A 53 -7.56 -2.77 8.56
N ILE A 54 -6.23 -2.82 8.67
CA ILE A 54 -5.32 -2.61 7.53
C ILE A 54 -5.53 -3.70 6.45
N ASN A 55 -5.69 -4.95 6.87
CA ASN A 55 -5.91 -6.07 5.97
C ASN A 55 -7.27 -5.99 5.26
N ASP A 56 -8.32 -5.56 5.95
CA ASP A 56 -9.64 -5.37 5.34
C ASP A 56 -9.64 -4.18 4.39
N ASN A 57 -8.93 -3.10 4.73
CA ASN A 57 -8.68 -1.99 3.81
C ASN A 57 -7.96 -2.43 2.54
N TRP A 58 -6.97 -3.33 2.66
CA TRP A 58 -6.27 -3.88 1.50
C TRP A 58 -7.25 -4.62 0.58
N LYS A 59 -8.03 -5.56 1.13
CA LYS A 59 -9.02 -6.32 0.33
C LYS A 59 -10.01 -5.39 -0.38
N LEU A 60 -10.50 -4.36 0.32
CA LEU A 60 -11.39 -3.37 -0.26
C LEU A 60 -10.74 -2.65 -1.45
N ILE A 61 -9.47 -2.27 -1.34
CA ILE A 61 -8.73 -1.65 -2.43
C ILE A 61 -8.54 -2.62 -3.61
N THR A 62 -8.22 -3.89 -3.35
CA THR A 62 -8.13 -4.93 -4.38
C THR A 62 -9.47 -5.07 -5.12
N ASP A 63 -10.59 -5.18 -4.40
CA ASP A 63 -11.93 -5.28 -4.99
C ASP A 63 -12.26 -4.06 -5.87
N ILE A 64 -11.93 -2.85 -5.41
CA ILE A 64 -12.12 -1.61 -6.19
C ILE A 64 -11.24 -1.62 -7.45
N SER A 65 -9.98 -2.02 -7.31
CA SER A 65 -9.02 -2.10 -8.43
C SER A 65 -9.49 -3.08 -9.50
N GLU A 66 -9.97 -4.27 -9.10
CA GLU A 66 -10.51 -5.26 -10.02
C GLU A 66 -11.79 -4.78 -10.70
N LYS A 67 -12.73 -4.25 -9.91
CA LYS A 67 -14.03 -3.75 -10.39
C LYS A 67 -13.88 -2.64 -11.44
N HIS A 68 -12.93 -1.73 -11.23
CA HIS A 68 -12.71 -0.58 -12.10
C HIS A 68 -11.49 -0.73 -13.02
N SER A 69 -10.97 -1.95 -13.17
CA SER A 69 -9.75 -2.23 -13.91
C SER A 69 -9.79 -1.75 -15.35
N GLU A 70 -10.91 -1.96 -16.05
CA GLU A 70 -11.07 -1.54 -17.45
C GLU A 70 -11.11 -0.01 -17.61
N GLU A 71 -11.74 0.72 -16.70
CA GLU A 71 -11.74 2.20 -16.71
C GLU A 71 -10.32 2.74 -16.49
N LEU A 72 -9.63 2.22 -15.46
CA LEU A 72 -8.28 2.64 -15.11
C LEU A 72 -7.26 2.31 -16.20
N LEU A 73 -7.40 1.15 -16.85
CA LEU A 73 -6.63 0.78 -18.04
C LEU A 73 -6.87 1.72 -19.20
N GLN A 74 -8.13 2.05 -19.49
CA GLN A 74 -8.45 2.94 -20.61
C GLN A 74 -7.83 4.32 -20.39
N ILE A 75 -7.93 4.88 -19.17
CA ILE A 75 -7.25 6.13 -18.79
C ILE A 75 -5.73 6.02 -19.03
N PHE A 76 -5.12 4.87 -18.72
CA PHE A 76 -3.70 4.65 -18.97
C PHE A 76 -3.39 4.63 -20.46
N TYR A 77 -4.15 3.91 -21.28
CA TYR A 77 -3.92 3.83 -22.73
C TYR A 77 -4.11 5.17 -23.43
N ASP A 78 -5.08 5.97 -23.00
CA ASP A 78 -5.28 7.32 -23.53
C ASP A 78 -4.11 8.24 -23.16
N PHE A 79 -3.60 8.14 -21.93
CA PHE A 79 -2.40 8.86 -21.52
C PHE A 79 -1.15 8.37 -22.26
N TYR A 80 -0.99 7.05 -22.42
CA TYR A 80 0.13 6.44 -23.13
C TYR A 80 0.18 6.90 -24.59
N SER A 81 -0.98 6.98 -25.25
CA SER A 81 -1.11 7.36 -26.67
C SER A 81 -1.14 8.87 -26.92
N ASP A 82 -0.79 9.69 -25.92
CA ASP A 82 -0.81 11.17 -25.97
C ASP A 82 -2.20 11.78 -26.25
N ASN A 83 -3.29 11.03 -26.03
CA ASN A 83 -4.65 11.54 -26.07
C ASN A 83 -5.02 12.33 -24.79
N LEU A 84 -4.29 12.10 -23.70
CA LEU A 84 -4.36 12.87 -22.46
C LEU A 84 -3.00 13.49 -22.14
N ASP A 85 -2.97 14.79 -21.88
CA ASP A 85 -1.84 15.44 -21.22
C ASP A 85 -1.84 15.17 -19.70
N GLU A 86 -0.77 15.55 -19.00
CA GLU A 86 -0.66 15.30 -17.55
C GLU A 86 -1.74 15.98 -16.72
N ARG A 87 -2.23 17.16 -17.16
CA ARG A 87 -3.28 17.90 -16.47
C ARG A 87 -4.62 17.20 -16.65
N GLN A 88 -4.91 16.74 -17.86
CA GLN A 88 -6.09 15.95 -18.19
C GLN A 88 -6.07 14.61 -17.44
N LEU A 89 -4.93 13.91 -17.41
CA LEU A 89 -4.75 12.71 -16.61
C LEU A 89 -5.04 12.97 -15.13
N SER A 90 -4.43 14.02 -14.56
CA SER A 90 -4.67 14.37 -13.15
C SER A 90 -6.15 14.66 -12.87
N ASN A 91 -6.85 15.32 -13.80
CA ASN A 91 -8.28 15.58 -13.66
C ASN A 91 -9.11 14.31 -13.79
N MET A 92 -8.81 13.43 -14.75
CA MET A 92 -9.49 12.14 -14.93
C MET A 92 -9.35 11.25 -13.70
N LEU A 93 -8.14 11.12 -13.15
CA LEU A 93 -7.90 10.36 -11.93
C LEU A 93 -8.63 10.97 -10.72
N PHE A 94 -8.67 12.29 -10.63
CA PHE A 94 -9.44 12.97 -9.58
C PHE A 94 -10.94 12.71 -9.70
N GLN A 95 -11.48 12.77 -10.92
CA GLN A 95 -12.87 12.43 -11.17
C GLN A 95 -13.14 10.96 -10.84
N PHE A 96 -12.28 10.03 -11.25
CA PHE A 96 -12.41 8.61 -10.91
C PHE A 96 -12.58 8.39 -9.39
N VAL A 97 -11.70 8.99 -8.57
CA VAL A 97 -11.77 8.86 -7.11
C VAL A 97 -13.05 9.49 -6.56
N LEU A 98 -13.45 10.67 -7.04
CA LEU A 98 -14.67 11.34 -6.59
C LEU A 98 -15.95 10.58 -6.93
N HIS A 99 -16.06 10.04 -8.15
CA HIS A 99 -17.24 9.28 -8.58
C HIS A 99 -17.40 7.99 -7.77
N ASN A 100 -16.27 7.37 -7.38
CA ASN A 100 -16.23 6.11 -6.65
C ASN A 100 -16.04 6.28 -5.13
N ILE A 101 -16.13 7.51 -4.62
CA ILE A 101 -15.74 7.86 -3.24
C ILE A 101 -16.47 7.04 -2.16
N LYS A 102 -17.72 6.64 -2.44
CA LYS A 102 -18.52 5.83 -1.53
C LYS A 102 -17.96 4.43 -1.33
N GLU A 103 -17.28 3.88 -2.33
CA GLU A 103 -16.62 2.57 -2.26
C GLU A 103 -15.40 2.63 -1.35
N PHE A 104 -14.74 3.80 -1.28
CA PHE A 104 -13.61 4.06 -0.40
C PHE A 104 -14.00 4.44 1.05
N ASN A 105 -15.29 4.59 1.37
CA ASN A 105 -15.73 5.01 2.71
C ASN A 105 -15.24 4.09 3.84
N GLY A 106 -15.02 2.80 3.55
CA GLY A 106 -14.48 1.84 4.52
C GLY A 106 -13.04 2.14 4.96
N LEU A 107 -12.30 2.96 4.21
CA LEU A 107 -10.90 3.28 4.47
C LEU A 107 -10.70 4.44 5.47
N LEU A 108 -11.75 5.23 5.70
CA LEU A 108 -11.65 6.51 6.40
C LEU A 108 -12.05 6.37 7.86
N THR A 109 -11.30 7.03 8.74
CA THR A 109 -11.62 7.13 10.16
C THR A 109 -12.67 8.20 10.42
N SER A 110 -13.12 8.32 11.67
CA SER A 110 -14.29 9.10 12.11
C SER A 110 -14.28 10.59 11.75
N ASP A 111 -13.14 11.21 11.47
CA ASP A 111 -13.03 12.61 11.01
C ASP A 111 -13.09 12.69 9.47
N PHE A 112 -14.27 12.33 8.95
CA PHE A 112 -14.54 12.05 7.53
C PHE A 112 -14.08 13.15 6.56
N ASN A 113 -14.30 14.44 6.88
CA ASN A 113 -14.09 15.53 5.93
C ASN A 113 -12.62 15.94 5.72
N VAL A 114 -11.75 15.79 6.72
CA VAL A 114 -10.31 16.09 6.54
C VAL A 114 -9.61 14.85 5.98
N ALA A 115 -9.98 13.67 6.49
CA ALA A 115 -9.42 12.41 6.04
C ALA A 115 -9.70 12.14 4.55
N ILE A 116 -10.86 12.55 4.02
CA ILE A 116 -11.22 12.33 2.61
C ILE A 116 -10.35 13.16 1.65
N GLU A 117 -10.06 14.42 1.97
CA GLU A 117 -9.30 15.29 1.07
C GLU A 117 -7.83 14.83 1.00
N ASP A 118 -7.25 14.47 2.14
CA ASP A 118 -5.91 13.91 2.21
C ASP A 118 -5.85 12.57 1.45
N PHE A 119 -6.84 11.70 1.65
CA PHE A 119 -6.94 10.43 0.95
C PHE A 119 -7.00 10.60 -0.57
N ILE A 120 -7.90 11.46 -1.07
CA ILE A 120 -8.02 11.76 -2.51
C ILE A 120 -6.69 12.30 -3.06
N ASN A 121 -6.04 13.21 -2.33
CA ASN A 121 -4.78 13.80 -2.77
C ASN A 121 -3.64 12.79 -2.81
N ILE A 122 -3.58 11.87 -1.84
CA ILE A 122 -2.58 10.81 -1.81
C ILE A 122 -2.82 9.83 -2.98
N LEU A 123 -4.03 9.31 -3.17
CA LEU A 123 -4.37 8.42 -4.28
C LEU A 123 -4.06 9.05 -5.64
N LYS A 124 -4.46 10.32 -5.83
CA LYS A 124 -4.14 11.07 -7.06
C LYS A 124 -2.64 11.10 -7.32
N ARG A 125 -1.85 11.40 -6.29
CA ARG A 125 -0.39 11.50 -6.38
C ARG A 125 0.25 10.14 -6.69
N THR A 126 -0.20 9.06 -6.05
CA THR A 126 0.36 7.73 -6.25
C THR A 126 0.05 7.19 -7.64
N LEU A 127 -1.21 7.32 -8.11
CA LEU A 127 -1.64 6.94 -9.45
C LEU A 127 -0.92 7.76 -10.52
N LEU A 128 -0.93 9.10 -10.43
CA LEU A 128 -0.26 9.97 -11.41
C LEU A 128 1.23 9.64 -11.55
N ARG A 129 1.93 9.48 -10.42
CA ARG A 129 3.34 9.08 -10.40
C ARG A 129 3.53 7.74 -11.11
N ARG A 130 2.64 6.77 -10.88
CA ARG A 130 2.75 5.43 -11.48
C ARG A 130 2.49 5.46 -12.97
N TYR A 131 1.46 6.16 -13.43
CA TYR A 131 1.12 6.27 -14.86
C TYR A 131 2.26 6.90 -15.64
N LYS A 132 2.86 7.98 -15.11
CA LYS A 132 4.08 8.59 -15.67
C LYS A 132 5.22 7.58 -15.78
N ARG A 133 5.51 6.86 -14.69
CA ARG A 133 6.57 5.84 -14.67
C ARG A 133 6.32 4.73 -15.69
N MET A 134 5.09 4.22 -15.77
CA MET A 134 4.73 3.16 -16.73
C MET A 134 4.87 3.63 -18.17
N LYS A 135 4.47 4.87 -18.48
CA LYS A 135 4.66 5.48 -19.81
C LYS A 135 6.15 5.62 -20.15
N GLU A 136 6.98 6.06 -19.21
CA GLU A 136 8.44 6.13 -19.42
C GLU A 136 9.06 4.76 -19.68
N LEU A 137 8.73 3.74 -18.88
CA LEU A 137 9.22 2.36 -19.07
C LEU A 137 8.79 1.77 -20.42
N SER A 138 7.61 2.18 -20.91
CA SER A 138 7.10 1.72 -22.20
C SER A 138 7.87 2.28 -23.39
N LYS A 139 8.62 3.38 -23.24
CA LYS A 139 9.48 3.93 -24.30
C LYS A 139 10.66 3.00 -24.63
N GLU A 140 11.12 2.23 -23.65
CA GLU A 140 12.27 1.32 -23.79
C GLU A 140 11.86 -0.06 -24.28
N SER A 141 10.66 -0.53 -23.92
CA SER A 141 10.24 -1.92 -24.06
C SER A 141 8.96 -2.15 -24.89
N GLY A 142 8.34 -1.08 -25.39
CA GLY A 142 6.99 -1.13 -25.96
C GLY A 142 5.93 -1.07 -24.86
N VAL A 143 4.66 -1.16 -25.23
CA VAL A 143 3.54 -1.14 -24.26
C VAL A 143 3.71 -2.29 -23.25
N LEU A 144 3.63 -1.96 -21.96
CA LEU A 144 3.64 -2.97 -20.89
C LEU A 144 2.49 -3.97 -21.07
N LYS A 145 2.67 -5.19 -20.58
CA LYS A 145 1.57 -6.17 -20.59
C LYS A 145 0.43 -5.63 -19.75
N GLU A 146 -0.80 -5.92 -20.18
CA GLU A 146 -2.00 -5.51 -19.47
C GLU A 146 -1.99 -5.93 -17.99
N THR A 147 -1.53 -7.15 -17.70
CA THR A 147 -1.37 -7.66 -16.33
C THR A 147 -0.42 -6.79 -15.52
N ASP A 148 0.72 -6.40 -16.09
CA ASP A 148 1.70 -5.56 -15.40
C ASP A 148 1.13 -4.16 -15.13
N ILE A 149 0.31 -3.64 -16.04
CA ILE A 149 -0.38 -2.35 -15.86
C ILE A 149 -1.40 -2.46 -14.73
N LYS A 150 -2.25 -3.49 -14.73
CA LYS A 150 -3.25 -3.75 -13.67
C LYS A 150 -2.57 -3.87 -12.30
N ASP A 151 -1.51 -4.67 -12.19
CA ASP A 151 -0.74 -4.85 -10.94
C ASP A 151 -0.13 -3.53 -10.44
N ASN A 152 0.39 -2.70 -11.34
CA ASN A 152 0.95 -1.39 -10.97
C ASN A 152 -0.13 -0.40 -10.53
N ILE A 153 -1.33 -0.45 -11.11
CA ILE A 153 -2.48 0.35 -10.70
C ILE A 153 -2.92 -0.05 -9.29
N GLU A 154 -3.15 -1.34 -9.05
CA GLU A 154 -3.53 -1.86 -7.73
C GLU A 154 -2.52 -1.46 -6.66
N ALA A 155 -1.23 -1.71 -6.91
CA ALA A 155 -0.16 -1.34 -6.00
C ALA A 155 -0.08 0.18 -5.73
N SER A 156 -0.59 1.01 -6.64
CA SER A 156 -0.64 2.46 -6.45
C SER A 156 -1.83 2.92 -5.62
N LEU A 157 -2.95 2.20 -5.69
CA LEU A 157 -4.08 2.39 -4.78
C LEU A 157 -3.75 1.92 -3.37
N ILE A 158 -3.06 0.78 -3.21
CA ILE A 158 -2.62 0.25 -1.90
C ILE A 158 -1.59 1.17 -1.23
N ALA A 159 -0.68 1.75 -2.03
CA ALA A 159 0.37 2.61 -1.51
C ALA A 159 -0.10 4.02 -1.10
N GLY A 160 -1.37 4.36 -1.38
CA GLY A 160 -1.95 5.65 -1.05
C GLY A 160 -2.78 5.58 0.22
#